data_AF-A0A8S2A9F4-F1
#
_entry.id   AF-A0A8S2A9F4-F1
#
_cell.length_a   1.000
_cell.length_b   1.000
_cell.length_c   1.000
_cell.angle_alpha   90.00
_cell.angle_beta   90.00
_cell.angle_gamma   90.00
#
_symmetry.space_group_name_H-M   'P 1'
#
loop_
_entity.id
_entity.type
_entity.pdbx_description
1 polymer ?
#
loop_
_entity_poly.entity_id
_entity_poly.type
_entity_poly.pdbx_seq_one_letter_code
_entity_poly.pdbx_strand_id
1 'polypeptide(L)'
;MDSRGNVAEEKNVSSKAIRKKVNNTVSIALKRYKIDSYVLLDLDKVLNDVYCSFRPVSADYNTRKELVKNLNAMAIDIYGNLEESSPVLEAYGSFVMDMYSSQSDLDVSINFGSGTSELSREKKLEILKRFAKKLRALQGEGHVKNVESIFTAKVPIVKFSDQGTGVECDLSVENKDGILNSQIVRIISHIDDRI
;
A
#
# COMPACT_ATOMS: atom_id res chain seq x y z
N MET A 1 -6.55 -46.79 9.39
CA MET A 1 -6.97 -46.47 10.76
C MET A 1 -5.83 -45.74 11.43
N ASP A 2 -5.93 -44.58 12.05
CA ASP A 2 -6.89 -43.48 12.03
C ASP A 2 -6.17 -42.39 12.83
N SER A 3 -5.67 -41.33 12.19
CA SER A 3 -4.88 -40.29 12.89
C SER A 3 -5.14 -38.87 12.37
N ARG A 4 -6.16 -38.69 11.52
CA ARG A 4 -6.61 -37.36 11.06
C ARG A 4 -7.82 -36.82 11.84
N GLY A 5 -8.36 -37.56 12.81
CA GLY A 5 -9.55 -37.17 13.58
C GLY A 5 -9.31 -36.16 14.72
N ASN A 6 -8.22 -36.29 15.50
CA ASN A 6 -8.08 -35.57 16.78
C ASN A 6 -7.72 -34.07 16.65
N VAL A 7 -6.97 -33.67 15.61
CA VAL A 7 -6.51 -32.26 15.46
C VAL A 7 -7.67 -31.33 15.08
N ALA A 8 -8.68 -31.85 14.37
CA ALA A 8 -9.86 -31.08 13.97
C ALA A 8 -10.83 -30.86 15.15
N GLU A 9 -10.98 -31.82 16.05
CA GLU A 9 -11.87 -31.71 17.22
C GLU A 9 -11.32 -30.77 18.30
N GLU A 10 -10.03 -30.81 18.63
CA GLU A 10 -9.43 -29.91 19.63
C GLU A 10 -9.48 -28.43 19.22
N LYS A 11 -9.23 -28.12 17.93
CA LYS A 11 -9.39 -26.75 17.40
C LYS A 11 -10.85 -26.27 17.49
N ASN A 12 -11.81 -27.18 17.36
CA ASN A 12 -13.24 -26.88 17.38
C ASN A 12 -13.77 -26.66 18.82
N VAL A 13 -13.23 -27.38 19.81
CA VAL A 13 -13.55 -27.18 21.22
C VAL A 13 -12.92 -25.88 21.76
N SER A 14 -11.66 -25.62 21.43
CA SER A 14 -10.96 -24.39 21.83
C SER A 14 -11.61 -23.12 21.24
N SER A 15 -11.98 -23.15 19.95
CA SER A 15 -12.67 -22.02 19.30
C SER A 15 -14.08 -21.78 19.86
N LYS A 16 -14.84 -22.83 20.23
CA LYS A 16 -16.14 -22.68 20.91
C LYS A 16 -16.01 -22.03 22.29
N ALA A 17 -15.00 -22.43 23.08
CA ALA A 17 -14.75 -21.82 24.38
C ALA A 17 -14.39 -20.33 24.26
N ILE A 18 -13.56 -19.97 23.28
CA ILE A 18 -13.20 -18.59 22.97
C ILE A 18 -14.44 -17.78 22.55
N ARG A 19 -15.25 -18.29 21.61
CA ARG A 19 -16.49 -17.62 21.17
C ARG A 19 -17.45 -17.37 22.33
N LYS A 20 -17.63 -18.35 23.22
CA LYS A 20 -18.47 -18.19 24.42
C LYS A 20 -17.94 -17.08 25.33
N LYS A 21 -16.62 -17.02 25.54
CA LYS A 21 -15.98 -15.98 26.35
C LYS A 21 -16.17 -14.60 25.73
N VAL A 22 -16.00 -14.47 24.41
CA VAL A 22 -16.22 -13.22 23.67
C VAL A 22 -17.67 -12.76 23.82
N ASN A 23 -18.65 -13.63 23.56
CA ASN A 23 -20.08 -13.28 23.66
C ASN A 23 -20.47 -12.82 25.08
N ASN A 24 -19.90 -13.45 26.10
CA ASN A 24 -20.13 -13.03 27.49
C ASN A 24 -19.54 -11.63 27.75
N THR A 25 -18.31 -11.38 27.31
CA THR A 25 -17.67 -10.05 27.45
C THR A 25 -18.46 -8.96 26.73
N VAL A 26 -18.91 -9.22 25.50
CA VAL A 26 -19.75 -8.29 24.73
C VAL A 26 -21.06 -8.01 25.47
N SER A 27 -21.73 -9.04 25.99
CA SER A 27 -22.97 -8.88 26.76
C SER A 27 -22.78 -8.04 28.02
N ILE A 28 -21.66 -8.21 28.73
CA ILE A 28 -21.31 -7.41 29.90
C ILE A 28 -21.07 -5.95 29.51
N ALA A 29 -20.34 -5.71 28.42
CA ALA A 29 -20.05 -4.36 27.92
C ALA A 29 -21.33 -3.63 27.48
N LEU A 30 -22.18 -4.26 26.67
CA LEU A 30 -23.45 -3.68 26.21
C LEU A 30 -24.32 -3.22 27.39
N LYS A 31 -24.45 -4.05 28.42
CA LYS A 31 -25.17 -3.69 29.65
C LYS A 31 -24.51 -2.55 30.41
N ARG A 32 -23.18 -2.59 30.59
CA ARG A 32 -22.42 -1.57 31.32
C ARG A 32 -22.55 -0.18 30.68
N TYR A 33 -22.47 -0.12 29.35
CA TYR A 33 -22.51 1.13 28.59
C TYR A 33 -23.91 1.49 28.10
N LYS A 34 -24.94 0.69 28.44
CA LYS A 34 -26.33 0.87 28.00
C LYS A 34 -26.46 1.02 26.47
N ILE A 35 -25.65 0.25 25.74
CA ILE A 35 -25.70 0.23 24.27
C ILE A 35 -26.76 -0.79 23.86
N ASP A 36 -27.73 -0.33 23.08
CA ASP A 36 -28.73 -1.20 22.48
C ASP A 36 -28.09 -2.08 21.41
N SER A 37 -28.44 -3.37 21.38
CA SER A 37 -27.89 -4.32 20.40
C SER A 37 -28.22 -3.94 18.95
N TYR A 38 -29.39 -3.36 18.69
CA TYR A 38 -29.77 -2.87 17.37
C TYR A 38 -28.87 -1.70 16.95
N VAL A 39 -28.57 -0.78 17.88
CA VAL A 39 -27.64 0.34 17.62
C VAL A 39 -26.23 -0.17 17.29
N LEU A 40 -25.77 -1.22 17.98
CA LEU A 40 -24.46 -1.83 17.67
C LEU A 40 -24.46 -2.48 16.27
N LEU A 41 -25.53 -3.19 15.90
CA LEU A 41 -25.67 -3.79 14.57
C LEU A 41 -25.74 -2.74 13.46
N ASP A 42 -26.46 -1.64 13.70
CA ASP A 42 -26.55 -0.53 12.75
C ASP A 42 -25.18 0.14 12.57
N LEU A 43 -24.41 0.31 13.65
CA LEU A 43 -23.05 0.83 13.56
C LEU A 43 -22.14 -0.10 12.76
N ASP A 44 -22.17 -1.41 13.03
CA ASP A 44 -21.39 -2.41 12.30
C ASP A 44 -21.70 -2.37 10.80
N LYS A 45 -22.99 -2.29 10.46
CA LYS A 45 -23.46 -2.12 9.08
C LYS A 45 -22.94 -0.83 8.44
N VAL A 46 -23.07 0.31 9.11
CA VAL A 46 -22.59 1.60 8.59
C VAL A 46 -21.08 1.58 8.36
N LEU A 47 -20.30 1.01 9.29
CA LEU A 47 -18.85 0.88 9.13
C LEU A 47 -18.49 -0.01 7.95
N ASN A 48 -19.17 -1.15 7.78
CA ASN A 48 -18.95 -2.04 6.66
C ASN A 48 -19.37 -1.40 5.32
N ASP A 49 -20.52 -0.72 5.27
CA ASP A 49 -21.00 -0.03 4.07
C ASP A 49 -20.02 1.08 3.65
N VAL A 50 -19.51 1.86 4.61
CA VAL A 50 -18.45 2.85 4.36
C VAL A 50 -17.21 2.16 3.84
N TYR A 51 -16.68 1.15 4.53
CA TYR A 51 -15.49 0.42 4.10
C TYR A 51 -15.64 -0.11 2.66
N CYS A 52 -16.74 -0.82 2.36
CA CYS A 52 -17.03 -1.34 1.04
C CYS A 52 -17.15 -0.25 -0.03
N SER A 53 -17.71 0.92 0.30
CA SER A 53 -17.88 2.03 -0.65
C SER A 53 -16.56 2.68 -1.07
N PHE A 54 -15.52 2.62 -0.24
CA PHE A 54 -14.19 3.16 -0.54
C PHE A 54 -13.24 2.12 -1.14
N ARG A 55 -13.61 0.83 -1.13
CA ARG A 55 -12.74 -0.23 -1.65
C ARG A 55 -12.49 -0.05 -3.16
N PRO A 56 -11.22 -0.11 -3.59
CA PRO A 56 -10.90 -0.12 -5.00
C PRO A 56 -11.46 -1.35 -5.70
N VAL A 57 -11.86 -1.20 -6.96
CA VAL A 57 -12.28 -2.32 -7.80
C VAL A 57 -11.07 -2.93 -8.51
N SER A 58 -11.19 -4.12 -9.07
CA SER A 58 -10.08 -4.81 -9.74
C SER A 58 -9.40 -3.99 -10.84
N ALA A 59 -10.15 -3.10 -11.51
CA ALA A 59 -9.60 -2.18 -12.50
C ALA A 59 -8.60 -1.19 -11.89
N ASP A 60 -8.85 -0.67 -10.69
CA ASP A 60 -7.97 0.28 -9.99
C ASP A 60 -6.61 -0.35 -9.66
N TYR A 61 -6.62 -1.63 -9.24
CA TYR A 61 -5.40 -2.39 -8.98
C TYR A 61 -4.60 -2.61 -10.27
N ASN A 62 -5.27 -2.96 -11.36
CA ASN A 62 -4.61 -3.20 -12.64
C ASN A 62 -3.99 -1.91 -13.17
N THR A 63 -4.70 -0.79 -13.06
CA THR A 63 -4.19 0.54 -13.38
C THR A 63 -2.90 0.87 -12.63
N ARG A 64 -2.89 0.74 -11.29
CA ARG A 64 -1.69 1.03 -10.48
C ARG A 64 -0.53 0.07 -10.77
N LYS A 65 -0.81 -1.22 -11.01
CA LYS A 65 0.22 -2.19 -11.43
C LYS A 65 0.85 -1.80 -12.76
N GLU A 66 0.04 -1.35 -13.71
CA GLU A 66 0.54 -0.94 -15.03
C GLU A 66 1.35 0.36 -14.95
N LEU A 67 0.93 1.32 -14.11
CA LEU A 67 1.73 2.51 -13.83
C LEU A 67 3.12 2.16 -13.27
N VAL A 68 3.20 1.22 -12.31
CA VAL A 68 4.50 0.76 -11.80
C VAL A 68 5.36 0.14 -12.90
N LYS A 69 4.79 -0.64 -13.82
CA LYS A 69 5.53 -1.19 -14.97
C LYS A 69 6.03 -0.10 -15.90
N ASN A 70 5.20 0.89 -16.22
CA ASN A 70 5.57 2.02 -17.06
C ASN A 70 6.72 2.83 -16.44
N LEU A 71 6.68 3.03 -15.12
CA LEU A 71 7.77 3.68 -14.40
C LEU A 71 9.06 2.85 -14.42
N ASN A 72 8.98 1.52 -14.30
CA ASN A 72 10.14 0.64 -14.46
C ASN A 72 10.74 0.73 -15.87
N ALA A 73 9.90 0.76 -16.92
CA ALA A 73 10.37 0.98 -18.29
C ALA A 73 11.06 2.36 -18.45
N MET A 74 10.53 3.39 -17.77
CA MET A 74 11.17 4.71 -17.73
C MET A 74 12.53 4.69 -17.03
N ALA A 75 12.68 3.94 -15.93
CA ALA A 75 13.97 3.75 -15.27
C ALA A 75 15.01 3.15 -16.22
N ILE A 76 14.62 2.14 -17.00
CA ILE A 76 15.49 1.51 -18.00
C ILE A 76 15.92 2.52 -19.07
N ASP A 77 15.03 3.41 -19.51
CA ASP A 77 15.37 4.48 -20.46
C ASP A 77 16.35 5.52 -19.85
N ILE A 78 16.21 5.85 -18.57
CA ILE A 78 17.07 6.84 -17.90
C ILE A 78 18.46 6.27 -17.55
N TYR A 79 18.53 5.02 -17.11
CA TYR A 79 19.74 4.42 -16.52
C TYR A 79 20.38 3.31 -17.38
N GLY A 80 19.70 2.87 -18.44
CA GLY A 80 20.09 1.71 -19.24
C GLY A 80 19.67 0.39 -18.59
N ASN A 81 19.80 -0.70 -19.36
CA ASN A 81 19.59 -2.06 -18.87
C ASN A 81 20.93 -2.72 -18.53
N LEU A 82 21.30 -2.72 -17.26
CA LEU A 82 22.45 -3.45 -16.73
C LEU A 82 21.90 -4.47 -15.73
N GLU A 83 21.72 -5.73 -16.12
CA GLU A 83 20.97 -6.76 -15.36
C GLU A 83 21.32 -6.82 -13.85
N GLU A 84 22.57 -6.54 -13.46
CA GLU A 84 23.02 -6.57 -12.06
C GLU A 84 22.89 -5.24 -11.29
N SER A 85 22.65 -4.11 -11.96
CA SER A 85 22.61 -2.77 -11.33
C SER A 85 21.45 -1.87 -11.79
N SER A 86 20.56 -2.39 -12.63
CA SER A 86 19.35 -1.70 -13.06
C SER A 86 18.49 -1.35 -11.85
N PRO A 87 18.06 -0.08 -11.71
CA PRO A 87 17.14 0.27 -10.66
C PRO A 87 15.76 -0.36 -10.88
N VAL A 88 15.10 -0.71 -9.79
CA VAL A 88 13.73 -1.21 -9.76
C VAL A 88 12.86 -0.21 -9.04
N LEU A 89 11.71 0.11 -9.64
CA LEU A 89 10.66 0.87 -8.98
C LEU A 89 9.69 -0.07 -8.29
N GLU A 90 9.59 0.07 -6.97
CA GLU A 90 8.71 -0.70 -6.13
C GLU A 90 7.65 0.21 -5.50
N ALA A 91 6.39 -0.18 -5.63
CA ALA A 91 5.32 0.50 -4.92
C ALA A 91 5.40 0.20 -3.41
N TYR A 92 4.91 1.14 -2.61
CA TYR A 92 4.73 0.97 -1.17
C TYR A 92 3.46 1.70 -0.71
N GLY A 93 3.32 1.92 0.59
CA GLY A 93 2.22 2.71 1.14
C GLY A 93 0.85 2.03 1.00
N SER A 94 -0.20 2.84 0.92
CA SER A 94 -1.60 2.39 0.99
C SER A 94 -1.94 1.34 -0.08
N PHE A 95 -1.36 1.45 -1.27
CA PHE A 95 -1.56 0.51 -2.36
C PHE A 95 -1.08 -0.90 -2.01
N VAL A 96 0.11 -1.02 -1.41
CA VAL A 96 0.66 -2.32 -1.00
C VAL A 96 -0.03 -2.87 0.25
N MET A 97 -0.47 -1.98 1.15
CA MET A 97 -1.19 -2.33 2.38
C MET A 97 -2.59 -2.92 2.11
N ASP A 98 -3.10 -2.80 0.89
CA ASP A 98 -4.50 -3.07 0.52
C ASP A 98 -5.51 -2.16 1.26
N MET A 99 -5.08 -0.94 1.58
CA MET A 99 -5.82 0.06 2.37
C MET A 99 -5.98 1.40 1.62
N TYR A 100 -5.86 1.39 0.29
CA TYR A 100 -6.05 2.56 -0.54
C TYR A 100 -7.51 2.68 -1.01
N SER A 101 -7.90 3.88 -1.43
CA SER A 101 -9.14 4.14 -2.16
C SER A 101 -8.84 4.48 -3.62
N SER A 102 -9.84 4.53 -4.49
CA SER A 102 -9.64 4.92 -5.90
C SER A 102 -8.96 6.29 -6.06
N GLN A 103 -9.14 7.20 -5.09
CA GLN A 103 -8.58 8.55 -5.05
C GLN A 103 -7.18 8.64 -4.42
N SER A 104 -6.67 7.56 -3.82
CA SER A 104 -5.38 7.58 -3.13
C SER A 104 -4.20 7.63 -4.09
N ASP A 105 -3.14 8.32 -3.69
CA ASP A 105 -1.88 8.39 -4.45
C ASP A 105 -1.21 7.01 -4.58
N LEU A 106 -0.34 6.87 -5.59
CA LEU A 106 0.54 5.73 -5.77
C LEU A 106 1.95 6.10 -5.31
N ASP A 107 2.32 5.61 -4.13
CA ASP A 107 3.68 5.77 -3.59
C ASP A 107 4.65 4.78 -4.24
N VAL A 108 5.75 5.29 -4.81
CA VAL A 108 6.77 4.47 -5.47
C VAL A 108 8.17 4.88 -5.01
N SER A 109 9.05 3.91 -4.82
CA SER A 109 10.47 4.13 -4.54
C SER A 109 11.29 3.53 -5.66
N ILE A 110 12.22 4.31 -6.21
CA ILE A 110 13.30 3.74 -7.03
C ILE A 110 14.41 3.22 -6.13
N ASN A 111 14.80 1.97 -6.35
CA ASN A 111 15.81 1.28 -5.57
C ASN A 111 16.87 0.67 -6.48
N PHE A 112 18.14 0.81 -6.11
CA PHE A 112 19.30 0.27 -6.79
C PHE A 112 19.80 -0.96 -6.01
N GLY A 113 20.31 -1.96 -6.73
CA GLY A 113 20.81 -3.23 -6.16
C GLY A 113 21.90 -3.08 -5.08
N SER A 114 22.26 -4.22 -4.46
CA SER A 114 22.84 -4.49 -3.12
C SER A 114 24.01 -3.64 -2.55
N GLY A 115 23.94 -2.31 -2.63
CA GLY A 115 24.70 -1.45 -1.73
C GLY A 115 24.14 -1.54 -0.30
N THR A 116 24.93 -2.02 0.65
CA THR A 116 24.60 -1.95 2.10
C THR A 116 24.67 -0.52 2.64
N SER A 117 25.33 0.40 1.92
CA SER A 117 25.44 1.79 2.30
C SER A 117 24.24 2.61 1.84
N GLU A 118 23.67 3.39 2.76
CA GLU A 118 22.65 4.36 2.41
C GLU A 118 23.18 5.37 1.38
N LEU A 119 22.37 5.68 0.38
CA LEU A 119 22.66 6.77 -0.53
C LEU A 119 22.61 8.10 0.23
N SER A 120 23.62 8.95 0.00
CA SER A 120 23.61 10.32 0.54
C SER A 120 22.43 11.11 -0.02
N ARG A 121 22.01 12.16 0.70
CA ARG A 121 20.92 13.03 0.27
C ARG A 121 21.17 13.62 -1.11
N GLU A 122 22.41 14.01 -1.40
CA GLU A 122 22.82 14.61 -2.69
C GLU A 122 22.59 13.62 -3.83
N LYS A 123 22.97 12.35 -3.64
CA LYS A 123 22.73 11.29 -4.62
C LYS A 123 21.23 11.04 -4.83
N LYS A 124 20.44 10.99 -3.75
CA LYS A 124 18.97 10.87 -3.85
C LYS A 124 18.37 12.02 -4.65
N LEU A 125 18.81 13.26 -4.39
CA LEU A 125 18.36 14.44 -5.13
C LEU A 125 18.79 14.39 -6.61
N GLU A 126 19.98 13.89 -6.92
CA GLU A 126 20.43 13.72 -8.30
C GLU A 126 19.53 12.74 -9.08
N ILE A 127 19.22 11.59 -8.46
CA ILE A 127 18.30 10.58 -9.03
C ILE A 127 16.92 11.20 -9.29
N LEU A 128 16.35 11.90 -8.29
CA LEU A 128 15.06 12.57 -8.44
C LEU A 128 15.08 13.66 -9.53
N LYS A 129 16.16 14.43 -9.65
CA LYS A 129 16.31 15.44 -10.72
C LYS A 129 16.30 14.81 -12.12
N ARG A 130 16.95 13.66 -12.29
CA ARG A 130 16.94 12.91 -13.57
C ARG A 130 15.52 12.45 -13.91
N PHE A 131 14.81 11.87 -12.94
CA PHE A 131 13.41 11.47 -13.10
C PHE A 131 12.49 12.66 -13.39
N ALA A 132 12.62 13.75 -12.64
CA ALA A 132 11.83 14.97 -12.86
C ALA A 132 12.06 15.54 -14.27
N LYS A 133 13.29 15.46 -14.81
CA LYS A 133 13.57 15.88 -16.20
C LYS A 133 12.81 15.00 -17.20
N LYS A 134 12.83 13.68 -17.04
CA LYS A 134 12.09 12.74 -17.91
C LYS A 134 10.58 12.97 -17.80
N LEU A 135 10.04 13.11 -16.59
CA LEU A 135 8.62 13.41 -16.36
C LEU A 135 8.20 14.75 -16.96
N ARG A 136 9.04 15.79 -16.88
CA ARG A 136 8.75 17.09 -17.54
C ARG A 136 8.73 16.99 -19.07
N ALA A 137 9.56 16.15 -19.68
CA ALA A 137 9.48 15.88 -21.11
C ALA A 137 8.14 15.24 -21.47
N LEU A 138 7.74 14.19 -20.73
CA LEU A 138 6.44 13.54 -20.88
C LEU A 138 5.25 14.49 -20.60
N GLN A 139 5.44 15.48 -19.73
CA GLN A 139 4.44 16.53 -19.51
C GLN A 139 4.24 17.39 -20.75
N GLY A 140 5.34 17.72 -21.47
CA GLY A 140 5.27 18.42 -22.75
C GLY A 140 4.57 17.63 -23.86
N GLU A 141 4.62 16.30 -23.77
CA GLU A 141 3.95 15.35 -24.69
C GLU A 141 2.49 15.05 -24.28
N GLY A 142 2.05 15.54 -23.10
CA GLY A 142 0.68 15.33 -22.61
C GLY A 142 0.43 13.98 -21.92
N HIS A 143 1.49 13.23 -21.60
CA HIS A 143 1.37 11.93 -20.91
C HIS A 143 1.27 12.04 -19.39
N VAL A 144 1.85 13.08 -18.80
CA VAL A 144 1.78 13.36 -17.36
C VAL A 144 1.43 14.83 -17.12
N LYS A 145 1.03 15.18 -15.89
CA LYS A 145 0.79 16.56 -15.43
C LYS A 145 1.32 16.80 -14.03
N ASN A 146 1.31 18.06 -13.62
CA ASN A 146 1.58 18.50 -12.26
C ASN A 146 2.92 17.98 -11.72
N VAL A 147 3.96 17.95 -12.55
CA VAL A 147 5.29 17.49 -12.12
C VAL A 147 5.93 18.49 -11.15
N GLU A 148 5.93 18.15 -9.87
CA GLU A 148 6.43 18.95 -8.77
C GLU A 148 7.61 18.26 -8.07
N SER A 149 8.62 19.04 -7.66
CA SER A 149 9.81 18.54 -6.97
C SER A 149 9.84 19.06 -5.54
N ILE A 150 9.65 18.18 -4.55
CA ILE A 150 9.62 18.52 -3.12
C ILE A 150 10.93 18.06 -2.48
N PHE A 151 11.98 18.87 -2.64
CA PHE A 151 13.34 18.49 -2.24
C PHE A 151 13.76 18.93 -0.85
N THR A 152 12.95 19.73 -0.16
CA THR A 152 13.24 20.26 1.18
C THR A 152 12.76 19.34 2.30
N ALA A 153 11.86 18.39 1.99
CA ALA A 153 11.33 17.44 2.96
C ALA A 153 12.40 16.46 3.49
N LYS A 154 12.09 15.81 4.62
CA LYS A 154 12.93 14.74 5.20
C LYS A 154 13.18 13.63 4.18
N VAL A 155 12.12 13.19 3.50
CA VAL A 155 12.17 12.29 2.34
C VAL A 155 11.86 13.15 1.11
N PRO A 156 12.88 13.48 0.28
CA PRO A 156 12.65 14.19 -0.98
C PRO A 156 11.81 13.35 -1.94
N ILE A 157 10.87 13.97 -2.64
CA ILE A 157 10.04 13.30 -3.64
C ILE A 157 9.87 14.13 -4.92
N VAL A 158 9.43 13.45 -5.98
CA VAL A 158 8.85 14.07 -7.18
C VAL A 158 7.39 13.60 -7.27
N LYS A 159 6.45 14.55 -7.18
CA LYS A 159 5.02 14.31 -7.34
C LYS A 159 4.60 14.57 -8.78
N PHE A 160 3.71 13.76 -9.33
CA PHE A 160 3.14 13.94 -10.67
C PHE A 160 1.81 13.21 -10.78
N SER A 161 1.00 13.50 -11.80
CA SER A 161 -0.18 12.71 -12.11
C SER A 161 -0.08 12.12 -13.52
N ASP A 162 -0.42 10.86 -13.68
CA ASP A 162 -0.59 10.25 -14.98
C ASP A 162 -1.85 10.80 -15.68
N GLN A 163 -1.72 11.23 -16.93
CA GLN A 163 -2.85 11.87 -17.63
C GLN A 163 -3.91 10.86 -18.08
N GLY A 164 -3.51 9.63 -18.44
CA GLY A 164 -4.43 8.62 -18.93
C GLY A 164 -5.37 8.09 -17.85
N THR A 165 -4.86 7.98 -16.62
CA THR A 165 -5.56 7.35 -15.49
C THR A 165 -6.00 8.36 -14.43
N GLY A 166 -5.38 9.53 -14.38
CA GLY A 166 -5.61 10.54 -13.35
C GLY A 166 -4.96 10.22 -12.00
N VAL A 167 -4.25 9.10 -11.86
CA VAL A 167 -3.61 8.69 -10.61
C VAL A 167 -2.44 9.62 -10.29
N GLU A 168 -2.42 10.16 -9.08
CA GLU A 168 -1.27 10.89 -8.54
C GLU A 168 -0.22 9.90 -8.04
N CYS A 169 1.06 10.23 -8.24
CA CYS A 169 2.19 9.39 -7.93
C CYS A 169 3.24 10.19 -7.16
N ASP A 170 3.74 9.60 -6.08
CA ASP A 170 4.83 10.15 -5.27
C ASP A 170 6.08 9.28 -5.45
N LEU A 171 7.07 9.80 -6.17
CA LEU A 171 8.34 9.11 -6.41
C LEU A 171 9.41 9.51 -5.40
N SER A 172 9.88 8.54 -4.63
CA SER A 172 10.99 8.65 -3.68
C SER A 172 12.19 7.79 -4.11
N VAL A 173 13.31 7.86 -3.38
CA VAL A 173 14.54 7.10 -3.66
C VAL A 173 14.98 6.32 -2.42
N GLU A 174 15.22 5.01 -2.58
CA GLU A 174 15.68 4.10 -1.53
C GLU A 174 14.82 4.15 -0.25
N ASN A 175 13.49 4.24 -0.39
CA ASN A 175 12.56 4.22 0.74
C ASN A 175 12.29 2.78 1.22
N LYS A 176 13.35 2.11 1.69
CA LYS A 176 13.30 0.71 2.17
C LYS A 176 12.36 0.56 3.36
N ASP A 177 12.34 1.54 4.26
CA ASP A 177 11.45 1.55 5.42
C ASP A 177 9.97 1.59 4.98
N GLY A 178 9.62 2.44 4.00
CA GLY A 178 8.26 2.50 3.46
C GLY A 178 7.82 1.18 2.84
N ILE A 179 8.71 0.55 2.07
CA ILE A 179 8.46 -0.77 1.45
C ILE A 179 8.22 -1.82 2.53
N LEU A 180 9.15 -1.98 3.49
CA LEU A 180 9.04 -2.98 4.55
C LEU A 180 7.81 -2.76 5.44
N ASN A 181 7.55 -1.52 5.85
CA ASN A 181 6.40 -1.19 6.70
C ASN A 181 5.08 -1.50 6.00
N SER A 182 4.97 -1.20 4.70
CA SER A 182 3.76 -1.50 3.93
C SER A 182 3.49 -3.00 3.80
N GLN A 183 4.55 -3.81 3.67
CA GLN A 183 4.43 -5.28 3.65
C GLN A 183 4.00 -5.83 5.01
N ILE A 184 4.55 -5.32 6.11
CA ILE A 184 4.17 -5.72 7.46
C ILE A 184 2.69 -5.41 7.71
N VAL A 185 2.25 -4.20 7.40
CA VAL A 185 0.84 -3.80 7.57
C VAL A 185 -0.07 -4.67 6.71
N ARG A 186 0.31 -4.98 5.47
CA ARG A 186 -0.43 -5.93 4.62
C ARG A 186 -0.56 -7.30 5.28
N ILE A 187 0.51 -7.84 5.86
CA ILE A 187 0.45 -9.14 6.55
C ILE A 187 -0.55 -9.08 7.70
N ILE A 188 -0.52 -7.99 8.50
CA ILE A 188 -1.43 -7.81 9.63
C ILE A 188 -2.89 -7.71 9.16
N SER A 189 -3.17 -6.96 8.09
CA SER A 189 -4.53 -6.82 7.56
C SER A 189 -5.12 -8.13 7.05
N HIS A 190 -4.28 -9.07 6.60
CA HIS A 190 -4.73 -10.40 6.16
C HIS A 190 -4.99 -11.38 7.32
N ILE A 191 -4.67 -11.00 8.57
CA ILE A 191 -4.94 -11.83 9.75
C ILE A 191 -6.38 -11.65 10.23
N ASP A 192 -6.93 -10.44 10.14
CA ASP A 192 -8.24 -10.08 10.69
C ASP A 192 -8.91 -8.99 9.84
N ASP A 193 -10.04 -9.31 9.22
CA ASP A 193 -10.77 -8.43 8.29
C ASP A 193 -11.30 -7.13 8.95
N ARG A 194 -11.21 -7.00 10.28
CA ARG A 194 -11.61 -5.79 11.02
C ARG A 194 -10.51 -4.72 11.06
N ILE A 195 -9.29 -5.06 10.65
CA ILE A 195 -8.12 -4.17 10.53
C ILE A 195 -8.12 -3.58 9.13
#